data_AF-A0A0P6XQM0-F1
#
_entry.id   AF-A0A0P6XQM0-F1
#
_cell.length_a   1.000
_cell.length_b   1.000
_cell.length_c   1.000
_cell.angle_alpha   90.00
_cell.angle_beta   90.00
_cell.angle_gamma   90.00
#
_symmetry.space_group_name_H-M   'P 1'
#
loop_
_entity.id
_entity.type
_entity.pdbx_description
1 polymer ?
#
loop_
_entity_poly.entity_id
_entity_poly.type
_entity_poly.pdbx_seq_one_letter_code
_entity_poly.pdbx_strand_id
1 'polypeptide(L)'
;MEVTMSDKNVTFVLPSGGSRTAEVPDDVAVSDLIPELATSLQLPTTGPDGRPISYRLDSKALGRELQESETLAAAGVPSDDRLMVTADITAG
;
A
#
# COMPACT_ATOMS: atom_id res chain seq x y z
N MET A 1 -10.91 14.61 -22.68
CA MET A 1 -9.67 14.31 -21.93
C MET A 1 -9.97 13.06 -21.15
N GLU A 2 -9.48 11.92 -21.62
CA GLU A 2 -9.52 10.69 -20.85
C GLU A 2 -8.45 10.84 -19.77
N VAL A 3 -8.87 10.91 -18.50
CA VAL A 3 -7.93 10.82 -17.39
C VAL A 3 -7.53 9.34 -17.40
N THR A 4 -6.41 9.01 -18.03
CA THR A 4 -5.93 7.63 -18.11
C THR A 4 -5.59 7.19 -16.70
N MET A 5 -6.53 6.48 -16.06
CA MET A 5 -6.33 5.70 -14.85
C MET A 5 -5.07 4.87 -15.10
N SER A 6 -3.95 5.26 -14.49
CA SER A 6 -2.66 4.68 -14.81
C SER A 6 -2.31 3.70 -13.72
N ASP A 7 -2.67 2.44 -13.93
CA ASP A 7 -2.32 1.40 -13.00
C ASP A 7 -0.79 1.26 -12.95
N LYS A 8 -0.23 1.29 -11.75
CA LYS A 8 1.18 1.09 -11.50
C LYS A 8 1.39 -0.33 -11.03
N ASN A 9 2.24 -1.07 -11.75
CA ASN A 9 2.78 -2.31 -11.25
C ASN A 9 3.80 -1.98 -10.16
N VAL A 10 3.58 -2.41 -8.93
CA VAL A 10 4.50 -2.21 -7.81
C VAL A 10 4.66 -3.52 -7.03
N THR A 11 5.77 -3.66 -6.34
CA THR A 11 6.10 -4.83 -5.54
C THR A 11 5.88 -4.54 -4.05
N PHE A 12 4.86 -5.16 -3.47
CA PHE A 12 4.56 -5.10 -2.05
C PHE A 12 5.44 -6.10 -1.28
N VAL A 13 6.23 -5.61 -0.34
CA VAL A 13 7.01 -6.44 0.59
C VAL A 13 6.19 -6.62 1.85
N LEU A 14 5.74 -7.85 2.09
CA LEU A 14 4.87 -8.19 3.20
C LEU A 14 5.68 -8.32 4.51
N PRO A 15 5.08 -7.98 5.66
CA PRO A 15 5.75 -8.10 6.95
C PRO A 15 6.00 -9.57 7.34
N SER A 16 5.31 -10.53 6.70
CA SER A 16 5.55 -11.96 6.84
C SER A 16 6.83 -12.44 6.14
N GLY A 17 7.54 -11.58 5.40
CA GLY A 17 8.81 -11.87 4.74
C GLY A 17 8.70 -12.24 3.24
N GLY A 18 7.49 -12.29 2.69
CA GLY A 18 7.27 -12.46 1.24
C GLY A 18 7.19 -11.13 0.48
N SER A 19 7.27 -11.16 -0.85
CA SER A 19 6.90 -10.02 -1.69
C SER A 19 5.93 -10.44 -2.79
N ARG A 20 4.97 -9.58 -3.11
CA ARG A 20 4.03 -9.80 -4.20
C ARG A 20 3.98 -8.57 -5.09
N THR A 21 4.00 -8.80 -6.39
CA THR A 21 3.78 -7.74 -7.37
C THR A 21 2.28 -7.66 -7.66
N ALA A 22 1.72 -6.46 -7.59
CA ALA A 22 0.34 -6.20 -7.96
C ALA A 22 0.25 -4.88 -8.71
N GLU A 23 -0.78 -4.79 -9.53
CA GLU A 23 -1.14 -3.59 -10.27
C GLU A 23 -2.16 -2.81 -9.45
N VAL A 24 -1.86 -1.53 -9.20
CA VAL A 24 -2.70 -0.66 -8.37
C VAL A 24 -2.90 0.71 -9.02
N PRO A 25 -4.08 1.32 -8.85
CA PRO A 25 -4.32 2.66 -9.36
C PRO A 25 -3.46 3.68 -8.61
N ASP A 26 -2.85 4.61 -9.34
CA ASP A 26 -1.98 5.63 -8.76
C ASP A 26 -2.69 6.93 -8.37
N ASP A 27 -3.93 7.09 -8.81
CA ASP A 27 -4.81 8.24 -8.54
C ASP A 27 -5.61 8.09 -7.24
N VAL A 28 -5.60 6.89 -6.64
CA VAL A 28 -6.31 6.60 -5.39
C VAL A 28 -5.42 6.90 -4.19
N ALA A 29 -6.00 7.49 -3.14
CA ALA A 29 -5.31 7.75 -1.89
C ALA A 29 -4.87 6.45 -1.22
N VAL A 30 -3.72 6.46 -0.56
CA VAL A 30 -3.19 5.26 0.10
C VAL A 30 -4.18 4.69 1.12
N SER A 31 -4.90 5.52 1.89
CA SER A 31 -5.94 5.08 2.82
C SER A 31 -6.99 4.16 2.19
N ASP A 32 -7.44 4.49 0.98
CA ASP A 32 -8.45 3.71 0.23
C ASP A 32 -7.82 2.52 -0.49
N LEU A 33 -6.55 2.62 -0.87
CA LEU A 33 -5.79 1.55 -1.53
C LEU A 33 -5.53 0.37 -0.58
N ILE A 34 -5.23 0.66 0.70
CA ILE A 34 -4.86 -0.31 1.74
C ILE A 34 -5.88 -1.45 1.91
N PRO A 35 -7.20 -1.21 2.10
CA PRO A 35 -8.17 -2.28 2.27
C PRO A 35 -8.32 -3.17 1.03
N GLU A 36 -8.25 -2.58 -0.17
CA GLU A 36 -8.26 -3.34 -1.43
C GLU A 36 -7.00 -4.20 -1.57
N LEU A 37 -5.84 -3.63 -1.25
CA LEU A 37 -4.57 -4.34 -1.18
C LEU A 37 -4.61 -5.46 -0.16
N ALA A 38 -5.15 -5.23 1.02
CA ALA A 38 -5.25 -6.25 2.06
C ALA A 38 -6.11 -7.43 1.57
N THR A 39 -7.20 -7.16 0.84
CA THR A 39 -8.04 -8.20 0.25
C THR A 39 -7.29 -8.96 -0.86
N SER A 40 -6.68 -8.25 -1.80
CA SER A 40 -5.95 -8.83 -2.94
C SER A 40 -4.73 -9.65 -2.50
N LEU A 41 -3.99 -9.14 -1.51
CA LEU A 41 -2.81 -9.76 -0.92
C LEU A 41 -3.15 -10.74 0.21
N GLN A 42 -4.43 -10.97 0.51
CA GLN A 42 -4.91 -11.81 1.61
C GLN A 42 -4.20 -11.50 2.95
N LEU A 43 -4.04 -10.21 3.25
CA LEU A 43 -3.48 -9.74 4.51
C LEU A 43 -4.54 -9.73 5.60
N PRO A 44 -4.14 -9.94 6.87
CA PRO A 44 -5.09 -9.89 7.98
C PRO A 44 -5.65 -8.48 8.17
N THR A 45 -6.90 -8.27 7.76
CA THR A 45 -7.60 -6.99 7.96
C THR A 45 -8.01 -6.76 9.41
N THR A 46 -8.00 -7.80 10.24
CA THR A 46 -8.44 -7.78 11.63
C THR A 46 -7.34 -8.33 12.53
N GLY A 47 -6.96 -7.56 13.54
CA GLY A 47 -5.94 -7.91 14.52
C GLY A 47 -6.44 -8.93 15.54
N PRO A 48 -5.55 -9.44 16.39
CA PRO A 48 -5.89 -10.44 17.42
C PRO A 48 -6.96 -9.94 18.40
N ASP A 49 -7.05 -8.62 18.61
CA ASP A 49 -8.04 -7.97 19.48
C ASP A 49 -9.39 -7.67 18.81
N GLY A 50 -9.58 -8.09 17.55
CA GLY A 50 -10.81 -7.82 16.77
C GLY A 50 -10.89 -6.42 16.17
N ARG A 51 -9.83 -5.62 16.24
CA ARG A 51 -9.76 -4.27 15.65
C ARG A 51 -9.21 -4.31 14.22
N PRO A 52 -9.60 -3.37 13.35
CA PRO A 52 -8.99 -3.25 12.03
C PRO A 52 -7.49 -2.98 12.16
N ILE A 53 -6.68 -3.68 11.37
CA ILE A 53 -5.24 -3.42 11.27
C ILE A 53 -5.03 -2.26 10.32
N SER A 54 -4.35 -1.22 10.79
CA SER A 54 -3.84 -0.17 9.92
C SER A 54 -2.55 -0.66 9.27
N TYR A 55 -2.44 -0.50 7.97
CA TYR A 55 -1.20 -0.75 7.24
C TYR A 55 -0.60 0.58 6.80
N ARG A 56 0.72 0.62 6.67
CA ARG A 56 1.45 1.73 6.06
C ARG A 56 2.33 1.21 4.94
N LEU A 57 2.58 2.10 3.98
CA LEU A 57 3.37 1.80 2.80
C LEU A 57 4.64 2.67 2.80
N ASP A 58 5.78 2.01 2.92
CA ASP A 58 7.09 2.63 2.85
C ASP A 58 7.66 2.45 1.44
N SER A 59 7.81 3.54 0.69
CA SER A 59 8.40 3.46 -0.65
C SER A 59 9.91 3.35 -0.57
N LYS A 60 10.46 2.28 -1.15
CA LYS A 60 11.90 2.06 -1.16
C LYS A 60 12.60 2.99 -2.14
N ALA A 61 12.01 3.31 -3.28
CA ALA A 61 12.57 4.28 -4.22
C ALA A 61 12.57 5.71 -3.66
N LEU A 62 11.49 6.11 -2.97
CA LEU A 62 11.42 7.44 -2.35
C LEU A 62 12.22 7.52 -1.05
N GLY A 63 12.46 6.38 -0.39
CA GLY A 63 13.13 6.31 0.90
C GLY A 63 12.33 6.93 2.05
N ARG A 64 11.00 7.00 1.90
CA ARG A 64 10.08 7.58 2.89
C ARG A 64 8.75 6.81 2.91
N GLU A 65 8.01 6.99 4.00
CA GLU A 65 6.63 6.52 4.12
C GLU A 65 5.68 7.37 3.27
N LEU A 66 4.71 6.70 2.62
CA LEU A 66 3.62 7.34 1.90
C LEU A 66 2.52 7.75 2.90
N GLN A 67 2.08 9.00 2.83
CA GLN A 67 0.96 9.46 3.63
C GLN A 67 -0.34 8.82 3.15
N GLU A 68 -1.21 8.49 4.10
CA GLU A 68 -2.50 7.88 3.82
C GLU A 68 -3.40 8.78 2.95
N SER A 69 -3.28 10.10 3.11
CA SER A 69 -3.98 11.12 2.31
C SER A 69 -3.37 11.41 0.94
N GLU A 70 -2.16 10.92 0.64
CA GLU A 70 -1.49 11.14 -0.65
C GLU A 70 -1.73 9.94 -1.58
N THR A 71 -1.63 10.17 -2.89
CA THR A 71 -1.78 9.14 -3.93
C THR A 71 -0.39 8.69 -4.41
N LEU A 72 -0.27 7.51 -5.02
CA LEU A 72 1.02 7.05 -5.56
C LEU A 72 1.56 8.01 -6.63
N ALA A 73 0.66 8.61 -7.43
CA ALA A 73 1.00 9.63 -8.42
C ALA A 73 1.56 10.90 -7.76
N ALA A 74 0.86 11.42 -6.73
CA ALA A 74 1.27 12.62 -6.01
C ALA A 74 2.58 12.43 -5.25
N ALA A 75 2.80 11.23 -4.72
CA ALA A 75 4.05 10.83 -4.08
C ALA A 75 5.23 10.70 -5.07
N GLY A 76 4.93 10.50 -6.36
CA GLY A 76 5.94 10.24 -7.39
C GLY A 76 6.49 8.81 -7.35
N VAL A 77 5.68 7.84 -6.94
CA VAL A 77 6.08 6.42 -6.88
C VAL A 77 6.33 5.90 -8.30
N PRO A 78 7.54 5.36 -8.59
CA PRO A 78 7.84 4.80 -9.89
C PRO A 78 7.12 3.45 -10.10
N SER A 79 6.83 3.13 -11.36
CA SER A 79 6.44 1.77 -11.73
C SER A 79 7.61 0.83 -11.44
N ASP A 80 7.32 -0.35 -10.89
CA ASP A 80 8.26 -1.34 -10.34
C ASP A 80 8.85 -0.98 -8.96
N ASP A 81 8.32 0.04 -8.27
CA ASP A 81 8.79 0.36 -6.92
C ASP A 81 8.54 -0.78 -5.91
N ARG A 82 9.35 -0.82 -4.86
CA ARG A 82 9.14 -1.69 -3.70
C ARG A 82 8.45 -0.93 -2.58
N LEU A 83 7.19 -1.25 -2.35
CA LEU A 83 6.41 -0.73 -1.23
C LEU A 83 6.50 -1.71 -0.06
N MET A 84 7.18 -1.34 1.01
CA MET A 84 7.21 -2.10 2.24
C MET A 84 5.89 -1.91 2.98
N VAL A 85 5.21 -3.02 3.26
CA VAL A 85 3.95 -3.03 3.99
C VAL A 85 4.26 -3.24 5.46
N THR A 86 3.99 -2.22 6.26
CA THR A 86 4.18 -2.27 7.71
C THR A 86 2.81 -2.29 8.38
N ALA A 87 2.55 -3.28 9.24
CA ALA A 87 1.34 -3.28 10.05
C ALA A 87 1.54 -2.32 11.22
N ASP A 88 0.78 -1.22 11.24
CA ASP A 88 0.67 -0.38 12.42
C ASP A 88 -0.39 -0.95 13.34
N ILE A 89 0.05 -1.85 14.20
CA ILE A 89 -0.77 -2.37 15.28
C ILE A 89 -0.48 -1.45 16.46
N THR A 90 -1.31 -0.43 16.67
CA THR A 90 -1.29 0.29 17.95
C THR A 90 -1.75 -0.71 19.01
N ALA A 91 -0.78 -1.35 19.67
CA ALA A 91 -0.98 -2.13 20.87
C ALA A 91 -1.46 -1.18 21.96
N GLY A 92 -2.78 -1.08 22.09
CA GLY A 92 -3.44 -0.34 23.17
C GLY A 92 -3.41 -1.12 24.47
#